data_AF-A0A6G2G2A5-F1
#
_entry.id   AF-A0A6G2G2A5-F1
#
_cell.length_a   1.000
_cell.length_b   1.000
_cell.length_c   1.000
_cell.angle_alpha   90.00
_cell.angle_beta   90.00
_cell.angle_gamma   90.00
#
_symmetry.space_group_name_H-M   'P 1'
#
loop_
_entity.id
_entity.type
_entity.pdbx_description
1 polymer ?
#
loop_
_entity_poly.entity_id
_entity_poly.type
_entity_poly.pdbx_seq_one_letter_code
_entity_poly.pdbx_strand_id
1 'polypeptide(L)'
;MSFDPATELPPDYSRFQRALAHRSIRRGWATAIYGPRPLKEDSYVVLDGAYYRVVLEESHVEEFPALVLTVEWTAGQTAPANATVLRFGELPPADRMGLRTAVYGGVYRAQVHPVQRLVHSETPVPFPDGTDESVLASCDSCWIRWDDRVYRLASHRETTVNQSVYRYGSTRAAPNAAAFG
;
A
#
# COMPACT_ATOMS: atom_id res chain seq x y z
N MET A 1 -13.78 -30.93 -11.22
CA MET A 1 -12.34 -30.63 -11.19
C MET A 1 -11.78 -31.27 -9.92
N SER A 2 -10.83 -32.18 -10.05
CA SER A 2 -10.11 -32.76 -8.91
C SER A 2 -8.98 -31.81 -8.54
N PHE A 3 -8.93 -31.41 -7.28
CA PHE A 3 -7.90 -30.54 -6.71
C PHE A 3 -6.61 -31.35 -6.47
N ASP A 4 -5.44 -30.82 -6.83
CA ASP A 4 -4.13 -31.43 -6.57
C ASP A 4 -3.27 -30.50 -5.66
N PRO A 5 -3.22 -30.76 -4.36
CA PRO A 5 -2.50 -29.95 -3.37
C PRO A 5 -0.99 -29.86 -3.60
N ALA A 6 -0.40 -30.79 -4.36
CA ALA A 6 1.02 -30.76 -4.67
C ALA A 6 1.39 -29.67 -5.69
N THR A 7 0.42 -29.18 -6.46
CA THR A 7 0.63 -28.13 -7.48
C THR A 7 0.16 -26.74 -7.03
N GLU A 8 -0.68 -26.64 -5.99
CA GLU A 8 -1.26 -25.38 -5.51
C GLU A 8 -0.73 -24.96 -4.12
N LEU A 9 0.60 -24.92 -3.97
CA LEU A 9 1.22 -24.36 -2.77
C LEU A 9 0.86 -22.88 -2.60
N PRO A 10 0.56 -22.41 -1.37
CA PRO A 10 0.33 -21.00 -1.10
C PRO A 10 1.51 -20.17 -1.62
N PRO A 11 1.29 -19.15 -2.45
CA PRO A 11 2.36 -18.31 -2.97
C PRO A 11 3.06 -17.54 -1.82
N ASP A 12 4.35 -17.27 -1.99
CA ASP A 12 5.07 -16.41 -1.04
C ASP A 12 4.62 -14.95 -1.21
N TYR A 13 3.65 -14.58 -0.39
CA TYR A 13 3.06 -13.26 -0.40
C TYR A 13 3.84 -12.26 0.46
N SER A 14 3.95 -11.04 -0.05
CA SER A 14 4.39 -9.90 0.75
C SER A 14 3.52 -9.74 2.01
N ARG A 15 4.04 -9.02 3.01
CA ARG A 15 3.29 -8.73 4.26
C ARG A 15 1.94 -8.08 3.97
N PHE A 16 1.89 -7.20 2.97
CA PHE A 16 0.66 -6.52 2.56
C PHE A 16 -0.35 -7.50 1.94
N GLN A 17 0.07 -8.31 0.97
CA GLN A 17 -0.79 -9.32 0.34
C GLN A 17 -1.36 -10.31 1.37
N ARG A 18 -0.53 -10.76 2.33
CA ARG A 18 -1.00 -11.59 3.46
C ARG A 18 -2.04 -10.87 4.31
N ALA A 19 -1.79 -9.61 4.66
CA ALA A 19 -2.74 -8.83 5.45
C ALA A 19 -4.08 -8.62 4.74
N LEU A 20 -4.07 -8.45 3.41
CA LEU A 20 -5.28 -8.34 2.59
C LEU A 20 -6.07 -9.66 2.61
N ALA A 21 -5.41 -10.79 2.35
CA ALA A 21 -6.04 -12.11 2.39
C ALA A 21 -6.57 -12.46 3.78
N HIS A 22 -5.81 -12.19 4.85
CA HIS A 22 -6.29 -12.43 6.22
C HIS A 22 -7.52 -11.59 6.55
N ARG A 23 -7.60 -10.38 6.00
CA ARG A 23 -8.77 -9.51 6.18
C ARG A 23 -10.00 -10.08 5.47
N SER A 24 -9.86 -10.60 4.24
CA SER A 24 -10.98 -11.24 3.55
C SER A 24 -11.45 -12.50 4.27
N ILE A 25 -10.54 -13.29 4.85
CA ILE A 25 -10.89 -14.46 5.66
C ILE A 25 -11.65 -14.07 6.93
N ARG A 26 -11.15 -13.08 7.67
CA ARG A 26 -11.74 -12.68 8.96
C ARG A 26 -13.05 -11.92 8.82
N ARG A 27 -13.24 -11.15 7.74
CA ARG A 27 -14.40 -10.27 7.54
C ARG A 27 -15.36 -10.76 6.44
N GLY A 28 -15.04 -11.86 5.77
CA GLY A 28 -15.75 -12.35 4.58
C GLY A 28 -15.32 -11.67 3.29
N TRP A 29 -14.87 -10.42 3.35
CA TRP A 29 -14.39 -9.66 2.19
C TRP A 29 -13.27 -8.68 2.55
N ALA A 30 -12.48 -8.26 1.56
CA ALA A 30 -11.54 -7.16 1.68
C ALA A 30 -11.35 -6.42 0.36
N THR A 31 -11.23 -5.09 0.44
CA THR A 31 -10.99 -4.23 -0.72
C THR A 31 -9.55 -3.72 -0.73
N ALA A 32 -8.98 -3.61 -1.93
CA ALA A 32 -7.67 -3.05 -2.19
C ALA A 32 -7.76 -2.05 -3.36
N ILE A 33 -7.17 -0.86 -3.21
CA ILE A 33 -7.21 0.23 -4.20
C ILE A 33 -5.79 0.47 -4.72
N TYR A 34 -5.46 -0.01 -5.92
CA TYR A 34 -4.11 0.06 -6.51
C TYR A 34 -4.13 -0.06 -8.03
N GLY A 35 -3.07 0.38 -8.70
CA GLY A 35 -2.89 0.12 -10.15
C GLY A 35 -2.74 -1.37 -10.47
N PRO A 36 -1.75 -2.10 -9.91
CA PRO A 36 -1.62 -3.53 -10.11
C PRO A 36 -2.50 -4.36 -9.15
N ARG A 37 -3.01 -5.47 -9.67
CA ARG A 37 -3.78 -6.46 -8.88
C ARG A 37 -2.93 -7.09 -7.77
N PRO A 38 -3.36 -7.04 -6.49
CA PRO A 38 -2.58 -7.56 -5.37
C PRO A 38 -2.42 -9.07 -5.35
N LEU A 39 -3.51 -9.82 -5.50
CA LEU A 39 -3.52 -11.27 -5.40
C LEU A 39 -3.83 -11.84 -6.77
N LYS A 40 -3.09 -12.87 -7.20
CA LYS A 40 -3.40 -13.61 -8.42
C LYS A 40 -4.78 -14.27 -8.32
N GLU A 41 -5.33 -14.71 -9.45
CA GLU A 41 -6.56 -15.52 -9.45
C GLU A 41 -6.34 -16.80 -8.64
N ASP A 42 -7.38 -17.20 -7.90
CA ASP A 42 -7.46 -18.50 -7.21
C ASP A 42 -6.24 -18.85 -6.36
N SER A 43 -5.89 -17.97 -5.45
CA SER A 43 -4.74 -18.20 -4.57
C SER A 43 -5.15 -18.76 -3.22
N TYR A 44 -4.33 -19.67 -2.70
CA TYR A 44 -4.53 -20.24 -1.38
C TYR A 44 -3.71 -19.50 -0.33
N VAL A 45 -4.31 -19.32 0.84
CA VAL A 45 -3.67 -18.71 1.99
C VAL A 45 -3.93 -19.58 3.21
N VAL A 46 -2.89 -19.74 4.02
CA VAL A 46 -2.98 -20.43 5.31
C VAL A 46 -3.18 -19.40 6.41
N LEU A 47 -4.23 -19.58 7.20
CA LEU A 47 -4.49 -18.79 8.40
C LEU A 47 -4.90 -19.72 9.54
N ASP A 48 -4.23 -19.60 10.68
CA ASP A 48 -4.50 -20.41 11.88
C ASP A 48 -4.52 -21.93 11.60
N GLY A 49 -3.64 -22.38 10.69
CA GLY A 49 -3.50 -23.78 10.28
C GLY A 49 -4.51 -24.27 9.23
N ALA A 50 -5.57 -23.50 8.94
CA ALA A 50 -6.55 -23.83 7.91
C ALA A 50 -6.21 -23.18 6.56
N TYR A 51 -6.66 -23.81 5.48
CA TYR A 51 -6.42 -23.37 4.11
C TYR A 51 -7.68 -22.71 3.55
N TYR A 52 -7.49 -21.54 2.96
CA TYR A 52 -8.55 -20.73 2.38
C TYR A 52 -8.23 -20.43 0.93
N ARG A 53 -9.22 -20.55 0.06
CA ARG A 53 -9.16 -20.03 -1.30
C ARG A 53 -9.61 -18.58 -1.27
N VAL A 54 -8.76 -17.68 -1.74
CA VAL A 54 -9.07 -16.25 -1.88
C VAL A 54 -9.33 -15.98 -3.35
N VAL A 55 -10.51 -15.46 -3.64
CA VAL A 55 -10.98 -15.20 -5.00
C VAL A 55 -11.21 -13.70 -5.19
N LEU A 56 -10.91 -13.20 -6.37
CA LEU A 56 -11.36 -11.86 -6.77
C LEU A 56 -12.82 -11.97 -7.16
N GLU A 57 -13.68 -11.26 -6.45
CA GLU A 57 -15.12 -11.23 -6.72
C GLU A 57 -15.47 -10.11 -7.71
N GLU A 58 -14.80 -8.97 -7.59
CA GLU A 58 -15.09 -7.78 -8.38
C GLU A 58 -13.81 -6.97 -8.61
N SER A 59 -13.67 -6.42 -9.81
CA SER A 59 -12.69 -5.39 -10.08
C SER A 59 -13.24 -4.34 -11.03
N HIS A 60 -13.05 -3.08 -10.67
CA HIS A 60 -13.40 -1.93 -11.49
C HIS A 60 -12.32 -0.86 -11.40
N VAL A 61 -12.42 0.16 -12.24
CA VAL A 61 -11.61 1.37 -12.14
C VAL A 61 -12.49 2.46 -11.54
N GLU A 62 -11.95 3.15 -10.55
CA GLU A 62 -12.62 4.25 -9.87
C GLU A 62 -11.67 5.44 -9.79
N GLU A 63 -12.24 6.63 -9.89
CA GLU A 63 -11.51 7.88 -9.79
C GLU A 63 -11.42 8.29 -8.32
N PHE A 64 -10.20 8.54 -7.84
CA PHE A 64 -9.96 8.99 -6.47
C PHE A 64 -9.30 10.37 -6.45
N PRO A 65 -9.57 11.18 -5.41
CA PRO A 65 -8.78 12.37 -5.17
C PRO A 65 -7.32 12.00 -4.91
N ALA A 66 -6.42 12.87 -5.32
CA ALA A 66 -4.99 12.69 -5.21
C ALA A 66 -4.28 14.01 -4.95
N LEU A 67 -3.16 13.92 -4.24
CA LEU A 67 -2.28 15.04 -3.99
C LEU A 67 -1.03 14.92 -4.88
N VAL A 68 -0.71 15.97 -5.63
CA VAL A 68 0.51 16.02 -6.44
C VAL A 68 1.68 16.41 -5.55
N LEU A 69 2.56 15.44 -5.28
CA LEU A 69 3.70 15.59 -4.39
C LEU A 69 5.01 15.59 -5.16
N THR A 70 5.90 16.52 -4.82
CA THR A 70 7.33 16.39 -5.11
C THR A 70 8.01 15.84 -3.85
N VAL A 71 8.84 14.80 -4.02
CA VAL A 71 9.61 14.19 -2.93
C VAL A 71 11.08 14.14 -3.29
N GLU A 72 11.91 14.70 -2.43
CA GLU A 72 13.36 14.76 -2.61
C GLU A 72 14.10 14.25 -1.37
N TRP A 73 15.11 13.43 -1.61
CA TRP A 73 16.06 13.00 -0.59
C TRP A 73 17.41 12.63 -1.21
N THR A 74 18.48 12.96 -0.51
CA THR A 74 19.84 12.45 -0.78
C THR A 74 20.47 11.95 0.52
N ALA A 75 21.45 11.05 0.40
CA ALA A 75 22.19 10.56 1.56
C ALA A 75 22.85 11.72 2.32
N GLY A 76 22.69 11.75 3.65
CA GLY A 76 23.21 12.83 4.51
C GLY A 76 22.38 14.13 4.50
N GLN A 77 21.26 14.16 3.76
CA GLN A 77 20.36 15.33 3.75
C GLN A 77 19.83 15.63 5.15
N THR A 78 19.93 16.90 5.53
CA THR A 78 19.35 17.47 6.76
C THR A 78 18.40 18.59 6.39
N ALA A 79 17.42 18.85 7.26
CA ALA A 79 16.56 20.01 7.10
C ALA A 79 17.32 21.30 7.42
N PRO A 80 16.99 22.43 6.77
CA PRO A 80 17.51 23.74 7.15
C PRO A 80 17.26 24.05 8.63
N ALA A 81 18.16 24.81 9.27
CA ALA A 81 18.13 25.04 10.72
C ALA A 81 16.80 25.60 11.26
N ASN A 82 16.09 26.39 10.45
CA ASN A 82 14.81 27.02 10.82
C ASN A 82 13.60 26.34 10.18
N ALA A 83 13.78 25.18 9.52
CA ALA A 83 12.68 24.48 8.89
C ALA A 83 11.91 23.64 9.91
N THR A 84 10.59 23.67 9.83
CA THR A 84 9.73 22.74 10.57
C THR A 84 9.95 21.32 10.05
N VAL A 85 10.32 20.41 10.95
CA VAL A 85 10.51 18.98 10.64
C VAL A 85 9.42 18.16 11.31
N LEU A 86 8.49 17.63 10.51
CA LEU A 86 7.47 16.72 10.97
C LEU A 86 8.03 15.30 11.06
N ARG A 87 7.52 14.49 11.99
CA ARG A 87 7.93 13.09 12.13
C ARG A 87 6.92 12.19 11.44
N PHE A 88 7.39 11.25 10.65
CA PHE A 88 6.53 10.30 9.92
C PHE A 88 5.51 9.60 10.81
N GLY A 89 5.92 9.16 12.00
CA GLY A 89 5.04 8.47 12.94
C GLY A 89 3.88 9.32 13.49
N GLU A 90 4.04 10.64 13.48
CA GLU A 90 3.07 11.61 14.00
C GLU A 90 2.10 12.11 12.91
N LEU A 91 2.36 11.76 11.64
CA LEU A 91 1.46 12.09 10.54
C LEU A 91 0.14 11.29 10.61
N PRO A 92 -0.97 11.88 10.12
CA PRO A 92 -2.23 11.17 9.90
C PRO A 92 -2.06 9.87 9.10
N PRO A 93 -2.92 8.85 9.30
CA PRO A 93 -2.84 7.59 8.55
C PRO A 93 -2.82 7.76 7.02
N ALA A 94 -3.64 8.67 6.49
CA ALA A 94 -3.70 8.98 5.06
C ALA A 94 -2.35 9.53 4.56
N ASP A 95 -1.78 10.51 5.26
CA ASP A 95 -0.46 11.08 4.94
C ASP A 95 0.66 10.05 4.97
N ARG A 96 0.66 9.16 5.97
CA ARG A 96 1.64 8.07 6.04
C ARG A 96 1.51 7.10 4.86
N MET A 97 0.28 6.81 4.43
CA MET A 97 0.04 5.97 3.26
C MET A 97 0.48 6.67 1.97
N GLY A 98 0.13 7.94 1.82
CA GLY A 98 0.51 8.74 0.68
C GLY A 98 2.03 8.87 0.54
N LEU A 99 2.72 9.15 1.65
CA LEU A 99 4.18 9.26 1.66
C LEU A 99 4.88 7.92 1.40
N ARG A 100 4.34 6.79 1.90
CA ARG A 100 4.82 5.45 1.51
C ARG A 100 4.68 5.22 0.02
N THR A 101 3.54 5.59 -0.56
CA THR A 101 3.29 5.46 -2.00
C THR A 101 4.30 6.27 -2.80
N ALA A 102 4.55 7.53 -2.41
CA ALA A 102 5.51 8.40 -3.06
C ALA A 102 6.96 7.91 -2.92
N VAL A 103 7.40 7.56 -1.71
CA VAL A 103 8.80 7.20 -1.42
C VAL A 103 9.14 5.81 -1.96
N TYR A 104 8.24 4.85 -1.80
CA TYR A 104 8.50 3.48 -2.24
C TYR A 104 8.12 3.25 -3.70
N GLY A 105 7.46 4.20 -4.38
CA GLY A 105 7.03 4.07 -5.77
C GLY A 105 5.87 3.09 -5.96
N GLY A 106 4.94 3.07 -4.99
CA GLY A 106 3.76 2.20 -4.97
C GLY A 106 3.81 1.09 -3.92
N VAL A 107 2.67 0.46 -3.65
CA VAL A 107 2.43 -0.39 -2.47
C VAL A 107 3.07 -1.79 -2.54
N TYR A 108 3.46 -2.25 -3.73
CA TYR A 108 4.11 -3.57 -3.94
C TYR A 108 5.62 -3.51 -4.18
N ARG A 109 6.22 -2.32 -4.24
CA ARG A 109 7.68 -2.25 -4.25
C ARG A 109 8.21 -2.69 -2.89
N ALA A 110 9.50 -3.00 -2.82
CA ALA A 110 10.13 -3.70 -1.69
C ALA A 110 9.94 -3.07 -0.29
N GLN A 111 9.24 -1.93 -0.17
CA GLN A 111 9.09 -1.12 1.04
C GLN A 111 10.46 -0.76 1.62
N VAL A 112 11.40 -0.51 0.72
CA VAL A 112 12.78 -0.17 1.04
C VAL A 112 12.98 1.30 0.72
N HIS A 113 13.61 2.01 1.64
CA HIS A 113 13.98 3.39 1.42
C HIS A 113 15.02 3.52 0.30
N PRO A 114 15.01 4.64 -0.44
CA PRO A 114 16.11 4.98 -1.33
C PRO A 114 17.46 4.94 -0.58
N VAL A 115 18.49 4.40 -1.25
CA VAL A 115 19.82 4.21 -0.65
C VAL A 115 20.73 5.42 -0.87
N GLN A 116 20.71 6.01 -2.06
CA GLN A 116 21.60 7.14 -2.41
C GLN A 116 20.83 8.44 -2.67
N ARG A 117 19.74 8.36 -3.44
CA ARG A 117 18.94 9.51 -3.84
C ARG A 117 17.52 9.09 -4.20
N LEU A 118 16.58 10.01 -3.97
CA LEU A 118 15.21 9.97 -4.46
C LEU A 118 14.87 11.36 -4.99
N VAL A 119 14.38 11.42 -6.22
CA VAL A 119 13.78 12.64 -6.78
C VAL A 119 12.56 12.19 -7.56
N HIS A 120 11.40 12.55 -7.05
CA HIS A 120 10.13 12.42 -7.74
C HIS A 120 9.54 13.80 -7.88
N SER A 121 9.44 14.28 -9.12
CA SER A 121 8.72 15.51 -9.44
C SER A 121 7.26 15.17 -9.69
N GLU A 122 6.36 15.94 -9.08
CA GLU A 122 4.91 15.95 -9.40
C GLU A 122 4.25 14.56 -9.49
N THR A 123 4.48 13.70 -8.50
CA THR A 123 3.85 12.38 -8.45
C THR A 123 2.46 12.50 -7.84
N PRO A 124 1.38 12.14 -8.56
CA PRO A 124 0.05 12.12 -7.97
C PRO A 124 -0.08 10.91 -7.04
N VAL A 125 -0.47 11.17 -5.80
CA VAL A 125 -0.62 10.16 -4.76
C VAL A 125 -2.09 10.07 -4.38
N PRO A 126 -2.73 8.88 -4.47
CA PRO A 126 -4.14 8.74 -4.12
C PRO A 126 -4.42 8.98 -2.63
N PHE A 127 -5.50 9.70 -2.34
CA PHE A 127 -6.08 9.91 -1.02
C PHE A 127 -7.56 9.48 -1.06
N PRO A 128 -7.87 8.17 -0.99
CA PRO A 128 -9.23 7.68 -1.21
C PRO A 128 -10.30 8.26 -0.26
N ASP A 129 -9.88 8.63 0.96
CA ASP A 129 -10.74 9.20 1.99
C ASP A 129 -10.74 10.75 1.97
N GLY A 130 -10.09 11.37 0.98
CA GLY A 130 -9.92 12.82 0.87
C GLY A 130 -8.70 13.38 1.61
N THR A 131 -8.54 14.71 1.55
CA THR A 131 -7.39 15.47 2.03
C THR A 131 -7.71 16.38 3.22
N ASP A 132 -8.95 16.41 3.71
CA ASP A 132 -9.41 17.34 4.76
C ASP A 132 -8.58 17.27 6.05
N GLU A 133 -8.11 16.07 6.43
CA GLU A 133 -7.26 15.84 7.61
C GLU A 133 -5.76 15.77 7.26
N SER A 134 -5.38 16.02 6.00
CA SER A 134 -4.01 15.88 5.52
C SER A 134 -3.17 17.08 5.91
N VAL A 135 -2.13 16.83 6.71
CA VAL A 135 -1.09 17.83 6.99
C VAL A 135 -0.29 18.09 5.72
N LEU A 136 -0.07 17.06 4.88
CA LEU A 136 0.64 17.19 3.62
C LEU A 136 -0.09 18.10 2.62
N ALA A 137 -1.43 18.03 2.55
CA ALA A 137 -2.22 18.90 1.66
C ALA A 137 -2.12 20.38 2.05
N SER A 138 -2.05 20.67 3.35
CA SER A 138 -1.93 22.04 3.88
C SER A 138 -0.53 22.66 3.80
N CYS A 139 0.47 21.92 3.29
CA CYS A 139 1.86 22.33 3.36
C CYS A 139 2.50 22.53 1.98
N ASP A 140 2.78 23.78 1.62
CA ASP A 140 3.50 24.14 0.40
C ASP A 140 4.87 23.45 0.30
N SER A 141 5.61 23.43 1.41
CA SER A 141 6.83 22.63 1.54
C SER A 141 7.14 22.27 3.00
N CYS A 142 7.34 20.99 3.27
CA CYS A 142 7.72 20.47 4.58
C CYS A 142 8.93 19.55 4.52
N TRP A 143 9.52 19.31 5.69
CA TRP A 143 10.56 18.32 5.88
C TRP A 143 10.01 17.20 6.76
N ILE A 144 10.09 15.96 6.28
CA ILE A 144 9.61 14.79 7.00
C ILE A 144 10.80 13.95 7.42
N ARG A 145 10.97 13.78 8.73
CA ARG A 145 11.90 12.79 9.29
C ARG A 145 11.21 11.43 9.35
N TRP A 146 11.78 10.46 8.65
CA TRP A 146 11.33 9.07 8.63
C TRP A 146 12.56 8.16 8.79
N ASP A 147 12.60 7.42 9.89
CA ASP A 147 13.74 6.62 10.31
C ASP A 147 15.00 7.50 10.42
N ASP A 148 16.09 7.11 9.75
CA ASP A 148 17.37 7.84 9.66
C ASP A 148 17.41 8.86 8.50
N ARG A 149 16.27 9.15 7.85
CA ARG A 149 16.19 10.01 6.66
C ARG A 149 15.33 11.24 6.89
N VAL A 150 15.66 12.32 6.17
CA VAL A 150 14.93 13.59 6.20
C VAL A 150 14.54 13.97 4.77
N TYR A 151 13.29 13.67 4.40
CA TYR A 151 12.72 13.95 3.08
C TYR A 151 12.27 15.40 3.00
N ARG A 152 12.49 16.04 1.85
CA ARG A 152 11.81 17.29 1.50
C ARG A 152 10.58 16.96 0.68
N LEU A 153 9.44 17.53 1.07
CA LEU A 153 8.21 17.48 0.32
C LEU A 153 7.78 18.87 -0.12
N ALA A 154 7.10 18.90 -1.26
CA ALA A 154 6.27 20.01 -1.65
C ALA A 154 4.93 19.46 -2.16
N SER A 155 3.84 20.04 -1.66
CA SER A 155 2.50 19.81 -2.18
C SER A 155 2.19 20.92 -3.18
N HIS A 156 1.71 20.55 -4.37
CA HIS A 156 1.43 21.54 -5.42
C HIS A 156 -0.05 21.81 -5.58
N ARG A 157 -0.81 20.74 -5.82
CA ARG A 157 -2.23 20.81 -6.14
C ARG A 157 -2.91 19.48 -5.86
N GLU A 158 -4.21 19.55 -5.65
CA GLU A 158 -5.09 18.40 -5.73
C GLU A 158 -5.38 18.07 -7.21
N THR A 159 -5.60 16.79 -7.48
CA THR A 159 -5.97 16.25 -8.79
C THR A 159 -6.80 14.99 -8.55
N THR A 160 -7.23 14.33 -9.62
CA THR A 160 -7.76 12.98 -9.55
C THR A 160 -6.82 11.98 -10.20
N VAL A 161 -6.94 10.72 -9.79
CA VAL A 161 -6.26 9.57 -10.42
C VAL A 161 -7.21 8.38 -10.51
N ASN A 162 -7.16 7.68 -11.64
CA ASN A 162 -7.83 6.40 -11.78
C ASN A 162 -7.03 5.31 -11.05
N GLN A 163 -7.68 4.57 -10.17
CA GLN A 163 -7.11 3.38 -9.52
C GLN A 163 -8.00 2.18 -9.78
N SER A 164 -7.38 1.01 -9.92
CA SER A 164 -8.15 -0.23 -9.92
C SER A 164 -8.52 -0.60 -8.49
N VAL A 165 -9.79 -0.91 -8.29
CA VAL A 165 -10.35 -1.38 -7.02
C VAL A 165 -10.58 -2.88 -7.17
N TYR A 166 -10.10 -3.65 -6.21
CA TYR A 166 -10.20 -5.10 -6.19
C TYR A 166 -10.87 -5.56 -4.91
N ARG A 167 -12.00 -6.26 -5.04
CA ARG A 167 -12.72 -6.87 -3.93
C ARG A 167 -12.45 -8.37 -3.90
N TYR A 168 -11.94 -8.83 -2.78
CA TYR A 168 -11.64 -10.24 -2.55
C TYR A 168 -12.59 -10.88 -1.56
N GLY A 169 -13.12 -12.03 -1.92
CA GLY A 169 -13.82 -12.96 -1.05
C GLY A 169 -12.91 -14.10 -0.62
N SER A 170 -13.38 -14.92 0.32
CA SER A 170 -12.67 -16.14 0.69
C SER A 170 -13.59 -17.25 1.11
N THR A 171 -13.18 -18.49 0.84
CA THR A 171 -13.86 -19.71 1.28
C THR A 171 -12.84 -20.64 1.92
N ARG A 172 -13.24 -21.34 2.98
CA ARG A 172 -12.38 -22.35 3.61
C ARG A 172 -12.31 -23.55 2.67
N ALA A 173 -11.12 -23.87 2.19
CA ALA A 173 -10.86 -25.02 1.33
C ALA A 173 -10.61 -26.27 2.18
N ALA A 174 -9.83 -26.16 3.25
CA ALA A 174 -9.55 -27.29 4.14
C ALA A 174 -9.28 -26.84 5.59
N PRO A 175 -9.52 -27.72 6.57
CA PRO A 175 -9.23 -27.41 7.97
C PRO A 175 -7.76 -27.47 8.36
N ASN A 176 -6.93 -28.19 7.62
CA ASN A 176 -5.49 -28.37 7.86
C ASN A 176 -4.79 -28.92 6.61
N ALA A 177 -3.47 -29.07 6.65
CA ALA A 177 -2.68 -29.58 5.53
C ALA A 177 -3.07 -31.01 5.12
N ALA A 178 -3.42 -31.87 6.09
CA ALA A 178 -3.77 -33.27 5.81
C ALA A 178 -5.12 -33.41 5.07
N ALA A 179 -6.06 -32.49 5.31
CA ALA A 179 -7.36 -32.44 4.63
C ALA A 179 -7.34 -31.53 3.40
N PHE A 180 -6.28 -30.72 3.24
CA PHE A 180 -6.00 -30.02 2.00
C PHE A 180 -5.44 -31.01 0.98
N GLY A 181 -4.64 -31.99 1.45
CA GLY A 181 -4.07 -33.15 0.74
C GLY A 181 -5.05 -34.07 0.03
#